data_AF-A0A1G8KUK2-F1
#
_entry.id   AF-A0A1G8KUK2-F1
#
_cell.length_a   1.000
_cell.length_b   1.000
_cell.length_c   1.000
_cell.angle_alpha   90.00
_cell.angle_beta   90.00
_cell.angle_gamma   90.00
#
_symmetry.space_group_name_H-M   'P 1'
#
loop_
_entity.id
_entity.type
_entity.pdbx_description
1 polymer ?
#
loop_
_entity_poly.entity_id
_entity_poly.type
_entity_poly.pdbx_seq_one_letter_code
_entity_poly.pdbx_strand_id
1 'polypeptide(L)'
;MPTLNEYLGGIVSEIASARKMADLQTVQIAKEYAQDEMLKNFSIPRMKIGTVDLTIPFAKAGVQTIMRLRDFAYDEITTVMKTGYNASDTSSDQQLKAFLIDMEVYYDDAIDKIRKENTPTLTAQQETYFKIIPEYITDFCLSLPNFKWGEVKSETLQASLNDRTLLEARKTIEKADQNEIIVEANKLMSLDPKCLIYAKMSVSEEGMEWSRYEDINGNIVETLIPE
;
A
#
# COMPACT_ATOMS: atom_id res chain seq x y z
N MET A 1 0.49 4.59 2.13
CA MET A 1 1.93 4.54 1.77
C MET A 1 2.01 4.92 0.29
N PRO A 2 3.12 5.48 -0.25
CA PRO A 2 3.15 5.76 -1.68
C PRO A 2 3.14 4.44 -2.47
N THR A 3 2.56 4.46 -3.65
CA THR A 3 2.73 3.38 -4.62
C THR A 3 4.11 3.49 -5.29
N LEU A 4 4.61 2.39 -5.86
CA LEU A 4 5.91 2.40 -6.54
C LEU A 4 5.99 3.42 -7.68
N ASN A 5 4.93 3.57 -8.48
CA ASN A 5 4.88 4.53 -9.59
C ASN A 5 4.86 5.98 -9.09
N GLU A 6 4.10 6.29 -8.03
CA GLU A 6 4.10 7.63 -7.42
C GLU A 6 5.48 7.97 -6.87
N TYR A 7 6.13 7.03 -6.20
CA TYR A 7 7.45 7.24 -5.61
C TYR A 7 8.53 7.46 -6.68
N LEU A 8 8.62 6.58 -7.69
CA LEU A 8 9.60 6.73 -8.77
C LEU A 8 9.32 7.97 -9.63
N GLY A 9 8.06 8.24 -9.94
CA GLY A 9 7.65 9.45 -10.67
C GLY A 9 7.99 10.73 -9.92
N GLY A 10 7.82 10.74 -8.60
CA GLY A 10 8.23 11.85 -7.74
C GLY A 10 9.73 12.13 -7.81
N ILE A 11 10.56 11.09 -7.76
CA ILE A 11 12.03 11.24 -7.87
C ILE A 11 12.41 11.85 -9.22
N VAL A 12 11.85 11.35 -10.32
CA VAL A 12 12.13 11.89 -11.66
C VAL A 12 11.67 13.36 -11.78
N SER A 13 10.50 13.69 -11.22
CA SER A 13 9.99 15.07 -11.19
C SER A 13 10.91 16.01 -10.41
N GLU A 14 11.41 15.59 -9.26
CA GLU A 14 12.33 16.42 -8.45
C GLU A 14 13.67 16.65 -9.15
N ILE A 15 14.21 15.63 -9.86
CA ILE A 15 15.42 15.78 -10.68
C ILE A 15 15.19 16.82 -11.80
N ALA A 16 14.06 16.74 -12.51
CA ALA A 16 13.71 17.71 -13.54
C ALA A 16 13.53 19.13 -12.98
N SER A 17 12.93 19.26 -11.79
CA SER A 17 12.76 20.53 -11.09
C SER A 17 14.11 21.15 -10.71
N ALA A 18 15.03 20.33 -10.17
CA ALA A 18 16.40 20.76 -9.85
C ALA A 18 17.15 21.24 -11.10
N ARG A 19 16.96 20.56 -12.24
CA ARG A 19 17.54 20.98 -13.51
C ARG A 19 17.02 22.35 -13.97
N LYS A 20 15.70 22.55 -13.95
CA LYS A 20 15.08 23.84 -14.27
C LYS A 20 15.64 24.97 -13.39
N MET A 21 15.84 24.70 -12.10
CA MET A 21 16.43 25.67 -11.17
C MET A 21 17.87 26.03 -11.57
N ALA A 22 18.70 25.04 -11.95
CA ALA A 22 20.07 25.27 -12.41
C ALA A 22 20.13 26.10 -13.71
N ASP A 23 19.20 25.87 -14.64
CA ASP A 23 19.12 26.68 -15.88
C ASP A 23 18.70 28.12 -15.59
N LEU A 24 17.69 28.33 -14.74
CA LEU A 24 17.28 29.68 -14.33
C LEU A 24 18.42 30.42 -13.62
N GLN A 25 19.19 29.72 -12.79
CA GLN A 25 20.36 30.29 -12.13
C GLN A 25 21.45 30.65 -13.13
N THR A 26 21.68 29.82 -14.15
CA THR A 26 22.64 30.12 -15.24
C THR A 26 22.23 31.40 -15.99
N VAL A 27 20.93 31.57 -16.28
CA VAL A 27 20.40 32.80 -16.91
C VAL A 27 20.60 34.01 -16.00
N GLN A 28 20.40 33.86 -14.69
CA GLN A 28 20.61 34.94 -13.73
C GLN A 28 22.08 35.37 -13.68
N ILE A 29 23.01 34.40 -13.58
CA ILE A 29 24.46 34.65 -13.61
C ILE A 29 24.86 35.34 -14.92
N ALA A 30 24.31 34.91 -16.06
CA ALA A 30 24.58 35.54 -17.36
C ALA A 30 24.23 37.03 -17.37
N LYS A 31 23.08 37.40 -16.78
CA LYS A 31 22.64 38.80 -16.67
C LYS A 31 23.57 39.61 -15.79
N GLU A 32 23.99 39.06 -14.66
CA GLU A 32 24.94 39.70 -13.74
C GLU A 32 26.31 39.92 -14.42
N TYR A 33 26.81 38.91 -15.14
CA TYR A 33 28.08 39.01 -15.88
C TYR A 33 28.02 40.09 -16.95
N ALA A 34 26.90 40.18 -17.69
CA ALA A 34 26.73 41.19 -18.73
C ALA A 34 26.73 42.63 -18.19
N GLN A 35 26.40 42.83 -16.91
CA GLN A 35 26.36 44.14 -16.26
C GLN A 35 27.70 44.57 -15.64
N ASP A 36 28.63 43.65 -15.44
CA ASP A 36 29.92 43.92 -14.80
C ASP A 36 31.03 44.20 -15.85
N GLU A 37 31.84 45.24 -15.64
CA GLU A 37 32.88 45.65 -16.60
C GLU A 37 33.96 44.60 -16.82
N MET A 38 34.30 43.82 -15.79
CA MET A 38 35.34 42.79 -15.85
C MET A 38 34.76 41.46 -16.33
N LEU A 39 33.56 41.08 -15.88
CA LEU A 39 32.98 39.77 -16.13
C LEU A 39 32.27 39.64 -17.49
N LYS A 40 31.89 40.73 -18.16
CA LYS A 40 31.13 40.69 -19.43
C LYS A 40 31.80 39.92 -20.58
N ASN A 41 33.11 39.74 -20.53
CA ASN A 41 33.87 39.00 -21.54
C ASN A 41 34.21 37.56 -21.10
N PHE A 42 33.75 37.14 -19.92
CA PHE A 42 34.02 35.81 -19.38
C PHE A 42 32.94 34.83 -19.84
N SER A 43 33.31 33.56 -20.00
CA SER A 43 32.34 32.50 -20.28
C SER A 43 31.37 32.35 -19.12
N ILE A 44 30.09 32.21 -19.44
CA ILE A 44 29.04 31.97 -18.45
C ILE A 44 29.15 30.52 -17.98
N PRO A 45 29.29 30.25 -16.67
CA PRO A 45 29.33 28.90 -16.16
C PRO A 45 27.96 28.23 -16.35
N ARG A 46 27.95 27.07 -17.01
CA ARG A 46 26.77 26.19 -17.15
C ARG A 46 27.07 24.84 -16.51
N MET A 47 26.22 24.40 -15.60
CA MET A 47 26.24 23.02 -15.09
C MET A 47 25.21 22.19 -15.85
N LYS A 48 25.64 21.05 -16.41
CA LYS A 48 24.74 20.02 -16.94
C LYS A 48 24.67 18.88 -15.93
N ILE A 49 23.46 18.40 -15.65
CA ILE A 49 23.28 17.13 -14.95
C ILE A 49 23.44 16.05 -16.02
N GLY A 50 24.44 15.17 -15.86
CA GLY A 50 24.65 14.05 -16.77
C GLY A 50 23.74 12.88 -16.41
N THR A 51 24.32 11.70 -16.29
CA THR A 51 23.61 10.53 -15.76
C THR A 51 23.56 10.57 -14.24
N VAL A 52 22.37 10.38 -13.68
CA VAL A 52 22.18 10.19 -12.23
C VAL A 52 21.88 8.72 -11.97
N ASP A 53 22.81 8.05 -11.27
CA ASP A 53 22.64 6.67 -10.83
C ASP A 53 22.15 6.62 -9.39
N LEU A 54 20.98 6.00 -9.19
CA LEU A 54 20.31 5.89 -7.90
C LEU A 54 20.12 4.42 -7.55
N THR A 55 20.49 4.06 -6.32
CA THR A 55 20.14 2.77 -5.71
C THR A 55 19.23 3.04 -4.52
N ILE A 56 17.96 2.69 -4.68
CA ILE A 56 16.92 3.05 -3.71
C ILE A 56 16.36 1.77 -3.08
N PRO A 57 16.51 1.59 -1.76
CA PRO A 57 15.88 0.50 -1.05
C PRO A 57 14.39 0.81 -0.82
N PHE A 58 13.54 -0.19 -1.05
CA PHE A 58 12.14 -0.17 -0.66
C PHE A 58 11.71 -1.58 -0.25
N ALA A 59 10.58 -1.70 0.44
CA ALA A 59 9.96 -2.99 0.73
C ALA A 59 8.51 -2.96 0.27
N LYS A 60 7.96 -4.11 -0.12
CA LYS A 60 6.53 -4.22 -0.36
C LYS A 60 5.81 -4.00 0.97
N ALA A 61 4.85 -3.09 1.02
CA ALA A 61 3.94 -3.04 2.16
C ALA A 61 3.29 -4.42 2.26
N GLY A 62 3.48 -5.09 3.40
CA GLY A 62 3.23 -6.52 3.54
C GLY A 62 1.90 -6.92 2.89
N VAL A 63 1.92 -7.96 2.05
CA VAL A 63 0.69 -8.57 1.55
C VAL A 63 -0.06 -8.98 2.81
N GLN A 64 -1.18 -8.30 3.08
CA GLN A 64 -2.04 -8.70 4.18
C GLN A 64 -2.47 -10.13 3.88
N THR A 65 -1.97 -11.07 4.69
CA THR A 65 -2.32 -12.49 4.52
C THR A 65 -3.82 -12.61 4.71
N ILE A 66 -4.52 -12.96 3.64
CA ILE A 66 -5.95 -13.27 3.70
C ILE A 66 -6.08 -14.62 4.41
N MET A 67 -6.61 -14.60 5.63
CA MET A 67 -6.88 -15.80 6.40
C MET A 67 -8.28 -16.31 6.08
N ARG A 68 -8.45 -17.64 6.11
CA ARG A 68 -9.77 -18.26 6.02
C ARG A 68 -10.49 -18.11 7.34
N LEU A 69 -11.83 -18.09 7.30
CA LEU A 69 -12.65 -17.99 8.50
C LEU A 69 -12.26 -18.99 9.56
N ARG A 70 -12.13 -20.27 9.17
CA ARG A 70 -11.81 -21.33 10.12
C ARG A 70 -10.49 -21.13 10.86
N ASP A 71 -9.52 -20.48 10.21
CA ASP A 71 -8.19 -20.28 10.79
C ASP A 71 -8.24 -19.10 11.76
N PHE A 72 -8.73 -17.94 11.31
CA PHE A 72 -8.76 -16.75 12.17
C PHE A 72 -9.76 -16.87 13.32
N ALA A 73 -10.91 -17.53 13.11
CA ALA A 73 -11.93 -17.67 14.14
C ALA A 73 -11.46 -18.64 15.23
N TYR A 74 -10.78 -19.73 14.86
CA TYR A 74 -10.19 -20.64 15.83
C TYR A 74 -9.11 -19.96 16.68
N ASP A 75 -8.22 -19.20 16.05
CA ASP A 75 -7.20 -18.41 16.73
C ASP A 75 -7.82 -17.38 17.69
N GLU A 76 -8.89 -16.70 17.26
CA GLU A 76 -9.61 -15.72 18.09
C GLU A 76 -10.28 -16.40 19.30
N ILE A 77 -10.96 -17.54 19.10
CA ILE A 77 -11.60 -18.31 20.16
C ILE A 77 -10.57 -18.75 21.20
N THR A 78 -9.45 -19.33 20.77
CA THR A 78 -8.40 -19.79 21.68
C THR A 78 -7.74 -18.63 22.42
N THR A 79 -7.59 -17.48 21.76
CA THR A 79 -7.03 -16.25 22.34
C THR A 79 -7.94 -15.62 23.39
N VAL A 80 -9.24 -15.57 23.14
CA VAL A 80 -10.22 -14.98 24.06
C VAL A 80 -10.49 -15.92 25.23
N MET A 81 -10.71 -17.21 24.96
CA MET A 81 -11.03 -18.18 26.00
C MET A 81 -9.83 -18.52 26.87
N LYS A 82 -8.60 -18.52 26.33
CA LYS A 82 -7.36 -18.88 27.02
C LYS A 82 -7.49 -20.17 27.82
N THR A 83 -7.68 -20.07 29.14
CA THR A 83 -7.82 -21.19 30.08
C THR A 83 -9.22 -21.82 30.07
N GLY A 84 -10.20 -21.12 29.51
CA GLY A 84 -11.59 -21.56 29.38
C GLY A 84 -11.83 -22.49 28.19
N TYR A 85 -10.81 -22.79 27.39
CA TYR A 85 -10.91 -23.73 26.27
C TYR A 85 -9.93 -24.89 26.47
N ASN A 86 -10.42 -26.13 26.41
CA ASN A 86 -9.60 -27.33 26.56
C ASN A 86 -9.37 -28.04 25.21
N ALA A 87 -8.25 -27.74 24.57
CA ALA A 87 -7.84 -28.39 23.32
C ALA A 87 -7.55 -29.90 23.46
N SER A 88 -7.37 -30.42 24.68
CA SER A 88 -7.09 -31.85 24.90
C SER A 88 -8.34 -32.72 24.74
N ASP A 89 -9.54 -32.12 24.78
CA ASP A 89 -10.76 -32.79 24.37
C ASP A 89 -10.85 -32.79 22.85
N THR A 90 -10.19 -33.79 22.24
CA THR A 90 -10.06 -33.90 20.79
C THR A 90 -11.40 -34.06 20.08
N SER A 91 -12.41 -34.63 20.73
CA SER A 91 -13.72 -34.84 20.12
C SER A 91 -14.43 -33.50 19.92
N SER A 92 -14.51 -32.68 20.96
CA SER A 92 -15.16 -31.37 20.87
C SER A 92 -14.33 -30.35 20.08
N ASP A 93 -12.99 -30.44 20.12
CA ASP A 93 -12.13 -29.65 19.24
C ASP A 93 -12.37 -29.97 17.75
N GLN A 94 -12.50 -31.25 17.39
CA GLN A 94 -12.82 -31.63 16.01
C GLN A 94 -14.21 -31.16 15.58
N GLN A 95 -15.20 -31.20 16.47
CA GLN A 95 -16.54 -30.64 16.19
C GLN A 95 -16.49 -29.14 15.95
N LEU A 96 -15.72 -28.38 16.76
CA LEU A 96 -15.48 -26.96 16.53
C LEU A 96 -14.86 -26.71 15.16
N LYS A 97 -13.79 -27.42 14.82
CA LYS A 97 -13.11 -27.25 13.52
C LYS A 97 -14.02 -27.58 12.34
N ALA A 98 -14.82 -28.63 12.44
CA ALA A 98 -15.80 -28.99 11.42
C ALA A 98 -16.86 -27.89 11.26
N PHE A 99 -17.41 -27.40 12.38
CA PHE A 99 -18.40 -26.32 12.37
C PHE A 99 -17.83 -25.03 11.75
N LEU A 100 -16.58 -24.68 12.05
CA LEU A 100 -15.93 -23.50 11.47
C LEU A 100 -15.71 -23.63 9.95
N ILE A 101 -15.51 -24.85 9.42
CA ILE A 101 -15.47 -25.10 7.98
C ILE A 101 -16.85 -24.83 7.36
N ASP A 102 -17.93 -25.27 8.01
CA ASP A 102 -19.29 -25.01 7.52
C ASP A 102 -19.62 -23.50 7.56
N MET A 103 -19.16 -22.80 8.59
CA MET A 103 -19.31 -21.34 8.71
C MET A 103 -18.50 -20.55 7.66
N GLU A 104 -17.40 -21.11 7.16
CA GLU A 104 -16.59 -20.49 6.09
C GLU A 104 -17.43 -20.25 4.82
N VAL A 105 -18.40 -21.13 4.53
CA VAL A 105 -19.30 -20.98 3.38
C VAL A 105 -20.13 -19.69 3.46
N TYR A 106 -20.65 -19.35 4.66
CA TYR A 106 -21.44 -18.13 4.86
C TYR A 106 -20.58 -16.87 4.75
N TYR A 107 -19.34 -16.94 5.22
CA TYR A 107 -18.40 -15.84 5.08
C TYR A 107 -18.02 -15.60 3.62
N ASP A 108 -17.70 -16.66 2.88
CA ASP A 108 -17.35 -16.56 1.47
C ASP A 108 -18.52 -16.05 0.62
N ASP A 109 -19.77 -16.47 0.91
CA ASP A 109 -20.96 -15.93 0.24
C ASP A 109 -21.16 -14.44 0.52
N ALA A 110 -20.94 -13.99 1.77
CA ALA A 110 -20.98 -12.57 2.11
C ALA A 110 -19.92 -11.76 1.37
N ILE A 111 -18.69 -12.27 1.27
CA ILE A 111 -17.60 -11.66 0.50
C ILE A 111 -17.96 -11.58 -0.99
N ASP A 112 -18.47 -12.67 -1.58
CA ASP A 112 -18.83 -12.73 -2.99
C ASP A 112 -20.00 -11.81 -3.34
N LYS A 113 -20.97 -11.68 -2.42
CA LYS A 113 -22.05 -10.70 -2.54
C LYS A 113 -21.50 -9.28 -2.58
N ILE A 114 -20.61 -8.91 -1.66
CA ILE A 114 -20.01 -7.57 -1.62
C ILE A 114 -19.15 -7.31 -2.88
N ARG A 115 -18.42 -8.30 -3.36
CA ARG A 115 -17.65 -8.18 -4.61
C ARG A 115 -18.54 -7.89 -5.82
N LYS A 116 -19.74 -8.47 -5.88
CA LYS A 116 -20.72 -8.17 -6.94
C LYS A 116 -21.27 -6.75 -6.88
N GLU A 117 -21.30 -6.15 -5.69
CA GLU A 117 -21.70 -4.75 -5.49
C GLU A 117 -20.61 -3.75 -5.91
N ASN A 118 -19.38 -4.24 -6.14
CA ASN A 118 -18.23 -3.48 -6.67
C ASN A 118 -17.90 -2.21 -5.88
N THR A 119 -18.04 -2.28 -4.55
CA THR A 119 -17.67 -1.20 -3.63
C THR A 119 -16.18 -1.25 -3.28
N PRO A 120 -15.46 -0.11 -3.25
CA PRO A 120 -14.03 -0.08 -2.96
C PRO A 120 -13.69 -0.36 -1.49
N THR A 121 -14.66 -0.15 -0.59
CA THR A 121 -14.51 -0.31 0.87
C THR A 121 -15.72 -0.99 1.47
N LEU A 122 -15.53 -1.65 2.62
CA LEU A 122 -16.63 -2.25 3.37
C LEU A 122 -17.48 -1.16 4.04
N THR A 123 -18.75 -1.07 3.65
CA THR A 123 -19.73 -0.10 4.19
C THR A 123 -20.44 -0.64 5.44
N ALA A 124 -20.96 0.25 6.29
CA ALA A 124 -21.70 -0.14 7.50
C ALA A 124 -22.93 -1.03 7.22
N GLN A 125 -23.56 -0.89 6.05
CA GLN A 125 -24.65 -1.77 5.64
C GLN A 125 -24.13 -3.17 5.30
N GLN A 126 -22.99 -3.28 4.62
CA GLN A 126 -22.38 -4.56 4.26
C GLN A 126 -21.79 -5.29 5.47
N GLU A 127 -21.35 -4.57 6.51
CA GLU A 127 -20.95 -5.19 7.79
C GLU A 127 -22.06 -6.06 8.38
N THR A 128 -23.34 -5.71 8.12
CA THR A 128 -24.48 -6.50 8.59
C THR A 128 -24.54 -7.90 7.97
N TYR A 129 -23.91 -8.14 6.83
CA TYR A 129 -23.86 -9.47 6.19
C TYR A 129 -23.03 -10.46 7.00
N PHE A 130 -22.11 -9.97 7.84
CA PHE A 130 -21.26 -10.81 8.67
C PHE A 130 -21.82 -11.09 10.07
N LYS A 131 -22.86 -10.37 10.52
CA LYS A 131 -23.35 -10.42 11.93
C LYS A 131 -23.75 -11.81 12.42
N ILE A 132 -24.31 -12.63 11.54
CA ILE A 132 -24.78 -13.98 11.87
C ILE A 132 -23.63 -14.94 12.22
N ILE A 133 -22.44 -14.68 11.70
CA ILE A 133 -21.26 -15.53 11.85
C ILE A 133 -20.78 -15.58 13.32
N PRO A 134 -20.42 -14.45 13.96
CA PRO A 134 -19.98 -14.46 15.35
C PRO A 134 -21.07 -14.93 16.32
N GLU A 135 -22.36 -14.70 16.01
CA GLU A 135 -23.49 -15.21 16.78
C GLU A 135 -23.50 -16.75 16.79
N TYR A 136 -23.53 -17.38 15.62
CA TYR A 136 -23.58 -18.84 15.50
C TYR A 136 -22.31 -19.53 16.03
N ILE A 137 -21.14 -18.94 15.83
CA ILE A 137 -19.90 -19.48 16.41
C ILE A 137 -19.95 -19.44 17.94
N THR A 138 -20.42 -18.33 18.52
CA THR A 138 -20.52 -18.20 19.98
C THR A 138 -21.54 -19.18 20.57
N ASP A 139 -22.70 -19.30 19.94
CA ASP A 139 -23.75 -20.26 20.34
C ASP A 139 -23.25 -21.71 20.27
N PHE A 140 -22.49 -22.05 19.22
CA PHE A 140 -21.89 -23.37 19.10
C PHE A 140 -20.87 -23.62 20.20
N CYS A 141 -20.00 -22.65 20.50
CA CYS A 141 -19.04 -22.75 21.61
C CYS A 141 -19.74 -22.94 22.97
N LEU A 142 -20.90 -22.31 23.19
CA LEU A 142 -21.70 -22.52 24.41
C LEU A 142 -22.23 -23.95 24.54
N SER A 143 -22.45 -24.63 23.42
CA SER A 143 -22.94 -26.02 23.40
C SER A 143 -21.85 -27.07 23.63
N LEU A 144 -20.57 -26.70 23.49
CA LEU A 144 -19.46 -27.64 23.52
C LEU A 144 -18.91 -27.86 24.95
N PRO A 145 -18.68 -29.12 25.38
CA PRO A 145 -18.25 -29.44 26.73
C PRO A 145 -16.78 -29.07 27.03
N ASN A 146 -15.97 -28.79 26.01
CA ASN A 146 -14.59 -28.35 26.17
C ASN A 146 -14.43 -26.84 26.44
N PHE A 147 -15.55 -26.11 26.54
CA PHE A 147 -15.60 -24.71 26.95
C PHE A 147 -16.04 -24.57 28.40
N LYS A 148 -15.32 -23.74 29.15
CA LYS A 148 -15.63 -23.35 30.53
C LYS A 148 -15.84 -21.84 30.58
N TRP A 149 -17.11 -21.47 30.66
CA TRP A 149 -17.57 -20.09 30.77
C TRP A 149 -17.47 -19.66 32.24
N GLY A 150 -16.33 -19.04 32.56
CA GLY A 150 -16.05 -18.48 33.88
C GLY A 150 -16.13 -16.95 33.84
N GLU A 151 -14.97 -16.30 33.90
CA GLU A 151 -14.87 -14.84 33.81
C GLU A 151 -15.13 -14.30 32.40
N VAL A 152 -14.86 -15.11 31.37
CA VAL A 152 -15.15 -14.77 29.97
C VAL A 152 -16.64 -14.96 29.72
N LYS A 153 -17.32 -13.88 29.33
CA LYS A 153 -18.72 -13.90 28.95
C LYS A 153 -18.88 -14.18 27.47
N SER A 154 -20.00 -14.79 27.08
CA SER A 154 -20.34 -15.06 25.68
C SER A 154 -20.34 -13.79 24.83
N GLU A 155 -20.80 -12.66 25.38
CA GLU A 155 -20.82 -11.38 24.65
C GLU A 155 -19.40 -10.87 24.36
N THR A 156 -18.43 -11.18 25.21
CA THR A 156 -17.02 -10.82 24.98
C THR A 156 -16.44 -11.61 23.81
N LEU A 157 -16.72 -12.92 23.73
CA LEU A 157 -16.28 -13.74 22.60
C LEU A 157 -16.95 -13.28 21.30
N GLN A 158 -18.27 -13.06 21.34
CA GLN A 158 -19.03 -12.63 20.17
C GLN A 158 -18.52 -11.28 19.63
N ALA A 159 -18.24 -10.32 20.52
CA ALA A 159 -17.69 -9.02 20.11
C ALA A 159 -16.30 -9.17 19.48
N SER A 160 -15.40 -9.95 20.10
CA SER A 160 -14.05 -10.19 19.56
C SER A 160 -14.10 -10.87 18.18
N LEU A 161 -14.96 -11.88 18.03
CA LEU A 161 -15.17 -12.56 16.75
C LEU A 161 -15.76 -11.63 15.69
N ASN A 162 -16.69 -10.75 16.07
CA ASN A 162 -17.24 -9.76 15.15
C ASN A 162 -16.15 -8.81 14.65
N ASP A 163 -15.37 -8.23 15.56
CA ASP A 163 -14.28 -7.32 15.22
C ASP A 163 -13.24 -8.01 14.34
N ARG A 164 -12.88 -9.26 14.66
CA ARG A 164 -11.95 -10.06 13.87
C ARG A 164 -12.50 -10.39 12.48
N THR A 165 -13.77 -10.76 12.38
CA THR A 165 -14.43 -11.08 11.11
C THR A 165 -14.47 -9.86 10.19
N LEU A 166 -14.84 -8.69 10.72
CA LEU A 166 -14.86 -7.45 9.95
C LEU A 166 -13.46 -7.03 9.52
N LEU A 167 -12.45 -7.20 10.39
CA LEU A 167 -11.06 -6.94 10.04
C LEU A 167 -10.63 -7.77 8.83
N GLU A 168 -10.78 -9.10 8.88
CA GLU A 168 -10.36 -10.00 7.78
C GLU A 168 -11.20 -9.81 6.51
N ALA A 169 -12.48 -9.45 6.66
CA ALA A 169 -13.34 -9.09 5.53
C ALA A 169 -12.82 -7.84 4.82
N ARG A 170 -12.44 -6.81 5.59
CA ARG A 170 -11.80 -5.61 5.03
C ARG A 170 -10.53 -5.96 4.27
N LYS A 171 -9.62 -6.78 4.83
CA LYS A 171 -8.39 -7.20 4.12
C LYS A 171 -8.66 -7.88 2.77
N THR A 172 -9.80 -8.56 2.68
CA THR A 172 -10.21 -9.35 1.50
C THR A 172 -10.92 -8.51 0.44
N ILE A 173 -11.71 -7.51 0.88
CA ILE A 173 -12.53 -6.64 0.02
C ILE A 173 -11.75 -5.40 -0.39
N GLU A 174 -11.17 -4.72 0.60
CA GLU A 174 -10.35 -3.54 0.41
C GLU A 174 -9.05 -4.04 -0.20
N LYS A 175 -8.90 -3.82 -1.50
CA LYS A 175 -7.63 -4.05 -2.19
C LYS A 175 -6.60 -3.17 -1.48
N ALA A 176 -5.83 -3.73 -0.55
CA ALA A 176 -4.56 -3.14 -0.16
C ALA A 176 -3.81 -2.98 -1.48
N ASP A 177 -3.58 -1.73 -1.89
CA ASP A 177 -3.03 -1.45 -3.21
C ASP A 177 -1.72 -2.23 -3.30
N GLN A 178 -1.69 -3.25 -4.16
CA GLN A 178 -0.66 -4.29 -4.13
C GLN A 178 0.73 -3.74 -4.48
N ASN A 179 0.78 -2.46 -4.83
CA ASN A 179 1.93 -1.65 -5.17
C ASN A 179 2.32 -0.65 -4.09
N GLU A 180 1.64 -0.61 -2.94
CA GLU A 180 2.11 0.17 -1.80
C GLU A 180 3.50 -0.32 -1.37
N ILE A 181 4.39 0.64 -1.21
CA ILE A 181 5.76 0.39 -0.79
C ILE A 181 6.09 1.15 0.48
N ILE A 182 6.94 0.52 1.28
CA ILE A 182 7.62 1.16 2.41
C ILE A 182 8.90 1.76 1.85
N VAL A 183 9.08 3.05 2.07
CA VAL A 183 10.28 3.82 1.64
C VAL A 183 10.89 4.60 2.80
N GLU A 184 10.23 4.64 3.94
CA GLU A 184 10.69 5.37 5.11
C GLU A 184 11.87 4.63 5.75
N ALA A 185 13.01 5.32 5.87
CA ALA A 185 14.27 4.72 6.32
C ALA A 185 14.14 4.03 7.69
N ASN A 186 13.42 4.61 8.64
CA ASN A 186 13.20 4.03 9.96
C ASN A 186 12.41 2.71 9.90
N LYS A 187 11.41 2.61 9.02
CA LYS A 187 10.64 1.38 8.82
C LYS A 187 11.48 0.33 8.09
N LEU A 188 12.22 0.71 7.06
CA LEU A 188 13.10 -0.20 6.33
C LEU A 188 14.20 -0.81 7.20
N MET A 189 14.81 -0.02 8.10
CA MET A 189 15.83 -0.50 9.03
C MET A 189 15.31 -1.54 10.02
N SER A 190 13.99 -1.58 10.27
CA SER A 190 13.36 -2.56 11.16
C SER A 190 13.02 -3.89 10.49
N LEU A 191 13.10 -3.95 9.15
CA LEU A 191 12.82 -5.16 8.37
C LEU A 191 14.07 -6.04 8.23
N ASP A 192 13.87 -7.35 8.08
CA ASP A 192 14.96 -8.25 7.68
C ASP A 192 15.53 -7.79 6.31
N PRO A 193 16.86 -7.70 6.14
CA PRO A 193 17.47 -7.32 4.86
C PRO A 193 17.00 -8.13 3.64
N LYS A 194 16.54 -9.37 3.84
CA LYS A 194 15.97 -10.23 2.78
C LYS A 194 14.62 -9.72 2.25
N CYS A 195 13.93 -8.88 3.02
CA CYS A 195 12.66 -8.27 2.64
C CYS A 195 12.84 -6.95 1.86
N LEU A 196 14.08 -6.46 1.73
CA LEU A 196 14.41 -5.24 1.00
C LEU A 196 14.60 -5.54 -0.49
N ILE A 197 13.99 -4.70 -1.32
CA ILE A 197 14.14 -4.66 -2.77
C ILE A 197 14.93 -3.40 -3.10
N TYR A 198 15.93 -3.52 -3.97
CA TYR A 198 16.76 -2.38 -4.39
C TYR A 198 16.43 -2.03 -5.84
N ALA A 199 15.80 -0.87 -6.06
CA ALA A 199 15.67 -0.30 -7.39
C ALA A 199 17.02 0.33 -7.79
N LYS A 200 17.63 -0.18 -8.86
CA LYS A 200 18.74 0.48 -9.54
C LYS A 200 18.18 1.25 -10.72
N MET A 201 18.32 2.56 -10.71
CA MET A 201 17.79 3.45 -11.73
C MET A 201 18.91 4.36 -12.22
N SER A 202 19.07 4.41 -13.54
CA SER A 202 19.91 5.40 -14.22
C SER A 202 18.99 6.35 -14.96
N VAL A 203 19.04 7.63 -14.61
CA VAL A 203 18.28 8.68 -15.28
C VAL A 203 19.26 9.50 -16.11
N SER A 204 19.01 9.58 -17.41
CA SER A 204 19.73 10.44 -18.34
C SER A 204 18.80 11.51 -18.91
N GLU A 205 19.33 12.71 -19.08
CA GLU A 205 18.62 13.82 -19.72
C GLU A 205 18.85 13.78 -21.24
N GLU A 206 17.76 13.82 -22.01
CA GLU A 206 17.77 14.25 -23.40
C GLU A 206 17.05 15.60 -23.47
N GLY A 207 17.72 16.61 -24.02
CA GLY A 207 17.19 17.96 -24.14
C GLY A 207 16.14 18.05 -25.25
N MET A 208 15.20 18.98 -25.10
CA MET A 208 14.31 19.39 -26.18
C MET A 208 14.45 20.90 -26.35
N GLU A 209 14.57 21.38 -27.57
CA GLU A 209 14.65 22.79 -27.92
C GLU A 209 13.43 23.26 -28.74
N TRP A 210 13.02 24.51 -28.52
CA TRP A 210 12.00 25.14 -29.35
C TRP A 210 12.65 25.71 -30.60
N SER A 211 12.33 25.12 -31.76
CA SER A 211 12.68 25.67 -33.06
C SER A 211 11.59 26.61 -33.54
N ARG A 212 11.99 27.81 -33.96
CA ARG A 212 11.10 28.83 -34.51
C ARG A 212 11.52 29.16 -35.93
N TYR A 213 10.63 28.97 -36.89
CA TYR A 213 10.86 29.30 -38.30
C TYR A 213 9.61 29.90 -38.95
N GLU A 214 9.81 30.63 -40.04
CA GLU A 214 8.73 31.21 -40.83
C GLU A 214 8.37 30.26 -41.98
N ASP A 215 7.09 29.92 -42.12
CA ASP A 215 6.62 29.05 -43.20
C ASP A 215 6.49 29.79 -44.54
N ILE A 216 6.21 29.05 -45.62
CA ILE A 216 6.03 29.60 -46.97
C ILE A 216 4.86 30.60 -47.10
N ASN A 217 4.00 30.69 -46.08
CA ASN A 217 2.86 31.60 -46.02
C ASN A 217 3.13 32.80 -45.10
N GLY A 218 4.34 32.94 -44.57
CA GLY A 218 4.72 34.01 -43.64
C GLY A 218 4.22 33.81 -42.21
N ASN A 219 3.75 32.62 -41.85
CA ASN A 219 3.36 32.32 -40.47
C ASN A 219 4.58 31.88 -39.67
N ILE A 220 4.67 32.37 -38.42
CA ILE A 220 5.64 31.88 -37.46
C ILE A 220 5.15 30.52 -36.94
N VAL A 221 5.96 29.50 -37.17
CA VAL A 221 5.74 28.15 -36.64
C VAL A 221 6.77 27.88 -35.54
N GLU A 222 6.29 27.40 -34.40
CA GLU A 222 7.12 26.97 -33.27
C GLU A 222 6.93 25.47 -33.06
N THR A 223 8.01 24.71 -33.05
CA THR A 223 7.99 23.25 -32.86
C THR A 223 9.07 22.85 -31.87
N LEU A 224 8.71 21.93 -30.97
CA LEU A 224 9.64 21.35 -30.01
C LEU A 224 10.37 20.16 -30.67
N ILE A 225 11.68 20.22 -30.76
CA ILE A 225 12.54 19.19 -31.37
C ILE A 225 13.60 18.73 -30.35
N PRO A 226 14.13 17.50 -30.44
CA PRO A 226 15.26 17.07 -29.59
C PRO A 226 16.53 17.93 -29.82
N GLU A 227 17.29 18.24 -28.75
CA GLU A 227 18.61 18.92 -28.77
C GLU A 227 19.71 18.03 -29.38
#